data_AF-A0A846NIM1-F1
#
_entry.id   AF-A0A846NIM1-F1
#
_cell.length_a   1.000
_cell.length_b   1.000
_cell.length_c   1.000
_cell.angle_alpha   90.00
_cell.angle_beta   90.00
_cell.angle_gamma   90.00
#
_symmetry.space_group_name_H-M   'P 1'
#
loop_
_entity.id
_entity.type
_entity.pdbx_description
1 polymer ?
#
loop_
_entity_poly.entity_id
_entity_poly.type
_entity_poly.pdbx_seq_one_letter_code
_entity_poly.pdbx_strand_id
1 'polypeptide(L)'
;MRVLDFLLLNRTMDHTKEEISKGVKVSRSQIHRIWPSLTDLELVVETRRIGPAKLYKVNMQSPITKKLESLSLELENQTIQSL
;
A
#
# COMPACT_ATOMS: atom_id res chain seq x y z
N MET A 1 4.47 5.70 5.47
CA MET A 1 3.08 5.37 5.81
C MET A 1 2.14 5.57 4.63
N ARG A 2 1.85 6.80 4.16
CA ARG A 2 0.86 7.10 3.11
C ARG A 2 0.61 6.05 2.00
N VAL A 3 1.65 5.49 1.38
CA VAL A 3 1.51 4.44 0.35
C VAL A 3 0.92 3.14 0.89
N LEU A 4 1.41 2.66 2.04
CA LEU A 4 0.90 1.43 2.64
C LEU A 4 -0.52 1.62 3.16
N ASP A 5 -0.83 2.77 3.76
CA ASP A 5 -2.18 3.09 4.22
C ASP A 5 -3.17 3.07 3.03
N PHE A 6 -2.80 3.72 1.92
CA PHE A 6 -3.59 3.67 0.68
C PHE A 6 -3.78 2.23 0.18
N LEU A 7 -2.72 1.43 0.15
CA LEU A 7 -2.81 0.06 -0.35
C LEU A 7 -3.58 -0.88 0.60
N LEU A 8 -3.55 -0.65 1.91
CA LEU A 8 -4.33 -1.39 2.91
C LEU A 8 -5.83 -1.06 2.81
N LEU A 9 -6.16 0.23 2.64
CA LEU A 9 -7.54 0.68 2.39
C LEU A 9 -8.08 0.10 1.08
N ASN A 10 -7.22 -0.07 0.07
CA ASN A 10 -7.57 -0.61 -1.24
C ASN A 10 -7.11 -2.07 -1.43
N ARG A 11 -7.01 -2.86 -0.36
CA ARG A 11 -6.39 -4.21 -0.38
C ARG A 11 -7.03 -5.23 -1.34
N THR A 12 -8.26 -4.98 -1.78
CA THR A 12 -8.99 -5.81 -2.74
C THR A 12 -8.74 -5.42 -4.20
N MET A 13 -8.02 -4.33 -4.44
CA MET A 13 -7.73 -3.77 -5.76
C MET A 13 -6.22 -3.76 -6.03
N ASP A 14 -5.86 -3.80 -7.31
CA ASP A 14 -4.50 -3.58 -7.76
C ASP A 14 -4.37 -2.25 -8.50
N HIS A 15 -3.20 -1.63 -8.36
CA HIS A 15 -2.95 -0.28 -8.83
C HIS A 15 -1.59 -0.18 -9.51
N THR A 16 -1.53 0.61 -10.56
CA THR A 16 -0.27 1.08 -11.11
C THR A 16 0.43 2.02 -10.12
N LYS A 17 1.76 2.16 -10.24
CA LYS A 17 2.52 3.17 -9.47
C LYS A 17 1.98 4.58 -9.66
N GLU A 18 1.40 4.86 -10.82
CA GLU A 18 0.79 6.15 -11.14
C GLU A 18 -0.48 6.42 -10.34
N GLU A 19 -1.39 5.44 -10.30
CA GLU A 19 -2.64 5.56 -9.53
C GLU A 19 -2.33 5.72 -8.04
N ILE A 20 -1.33 4.99 -7.52
CA ILE A 20 -0.86 5.13 -6.15
C ILE A 20 -0.30 6.54 -5.91
N SER A 21 0.56 7.02 -6.81
CA SER A 21 1.14 8.37 -6.76
C SER A 21 0.05 9.44 -6.63
N LYS A 22 -1.00 9.34 -7.44
CA LYS A 22 -2.17 10.23 -7.41
C LYS A 22 -2.95 10.09 -6.11
N GLY A 23 -3.25 8.85 -5.70
CA GLY A 23 -4.02 8.55 -4.50
C GLY A 23 -3.40 9.10 -3.22
N VAL A 24 -2.07 9.11 -3.13
CA VAL A 24 -1.34 9.59 -1.93
C VAL A 24 -0.73 10.99 -2.07
N LYS A 25 -0.99 11.66 -3.20
CA LYS A 25 -0.51 13.01 -3.53
C LYS A 25 1.01 13.15 -3.37
N VAL A 26 1.77 12.25 -3.98
CA VAL A 26 3.24 12.32 -4.06
C VAL A 26 3.68 12.25 -5.52
N SER A 27 4.91 12.68 -5.81
CA SER A 27 5.42 12.63 -7.18
C SER A 27 5.74 11.19 -7.62
N ARG A 28 5.68 10.96 -8.94
CA ARG A 28 6.14 9.69 -9.55
C ARG A 28 7.57 9.36 -9.13
N SER A 29 8.46 10.36 -9.13
CA SER A 29 9.87 10.17 -8.74
C SER A 29 10.03 9.68 -7.30
N GLN A 30 9.21 10.17 -6.37
CA GLN A 30 9.19 9.69 -4.99
C GLN A 30 8.70 8.24 -4.90
N ILE A 31 7.63 7.88 -5.61
CA ILE A 31 7.14 6.49 -5.68
C ILE A 31 8.23 5.57 -6.23
N HIS A 32 8.86 5.93 -7.35
CA HIS A 32 9.92 5.12 -7.96
C HIS A 32 11.12 4.95 -7.02
N ARG A 33 11.48 5.97 -6.26
CA ARG A 33 12.60 5.92 -5.30
C ARG A 33 12.34 4.94 -4.14
N ILE A 34 11.14 4.90 -3.60
CA ILE A 34 10.82 4.03 -2.45
C ILE A 34 10.40 2.62 -2.86
N TRP A 35 10.02 2.42 -4.13
CA TRP A 35 9.46 1.15 -4.60
C TRP A 35 10.35 -0.06 -4.35
N PRO A 36 11.68 0.00 -4.60
CA PRO A 36 12.57 -1.12 -4.30
C PRO A 36 12.47 -1.57 -2.85
N SER A 37 12.49 -0.64 -1.90
CA SER A 37 12.35 -0.97 -0.48
C SER A 37 11.00 -1.61 -0.15
N LEU A 38 9.91 -1.18 -0.79
CA LEU A 38 8.59 -1.78 -0.58
C LEU A 38 8.52 -3.23 -1.10
N THR A 39 9.20 -3.52 -2.20
CA THR A 39 9.27 -4.88 -2.77
C THR A 39 10.25 -5.77 -1.99
N ASP A 40 11.40 -5.24 -1.58
CA ASP A 40 12.44 -5.98 -0.84
C ASP A 40 11.96 -6.39 0.56
N LEU A 41 11.11 -5.55 1.18
CA LEU A 41 10.43 -5.86 2.43
C LEU A 41 9.16 -6.71 2.24
N GLU A 42 8.88 -7.15 1.02
CA GLU A 42 7.70 -7.92 0.64
C GLU A 42 6.37 -7.25 1.04
N LEU A 43 6.31 -5.93 1.12
CA LEU A 43 5.10 -5.19 1.51
C LEU A 43 4.11 -5.04 0.36
N VAL A 44 4.62 -5.08 -0.87
CA VAL A 44 3.84 -4.98 -2.11
C VAL A 44 4.26 -6.08 -3.09
N VAL A 45 3.31 -6.57 -3.88
CA VAL A 45 3.55 -7.62 -4.88
C VAL A 45 2.99 -7.20 -6.25
N GLU A 46 3.74 -7.46 -7.33
CA GLU A 46 3.24 -7.30 -8.70
C GLU A 46 2.16 -8.37 -8.95
N THR A 47 0.97 -7.97 -9.39
CA THR A 47 -0.17 -8.88 -9.57
C THR A 47 -0.31 -9.34 -11.01
N ARG A 48 -0.35 -8.38 -11.93
CA ARG A 48 -0.58 -8.60 -13.36
C ARG A 48 -0.07 -7.41 -14.16
N ARG A 49 -0.16 -7.55 -15.49
CA ARG A 49 0.16 -6.49 -16.44
C ARG A 49 -1.01 -6.24 -17.38
N ILE A 50 -1.19 -4.98 -17.74
CA ILE A 50 -2.16 -4.53 -18.76
C ILE A 50 -1.36 -3.69 -19.75
N GLY A 51 -1.08 -4.27 -20.93
CA GLY A 51 -0.11 -3.69 -21.86
C GLY A 51 1.26 -3.48 -21.19
N PRO A 52 1.86 -2.28 -21.26
CA PRO A 52 3.13 -1.99 -20.60
C PRO A 52 2.99 -1.72 -19.10
N ALA A 53 1.77 -1.53 -18.59
CA ALA A 53 1.55 -1.16 -17.20
C ALA A 53 1.64 -2.38 -16.28
N LYS A 54 2.37 -2.22 -15.16
CA LYS A 54 2.43 -3.18 -14.06
C LYS A 54 1.49 -2.75 -12.95
N LEU A 55 0.68 -3.67 -12.45
CA LEU A 55 -0.20 -3.44 -11.32
C LEU A 55 0.36 -4.12 -10.06
N TYR A 56 0.08 -3.52 -8.92
CA TYR A 56 0.58 -3.91 -7.62
C TYR A 56 -0.54 -3.87 -6.58
N LYS A 57 -0.45 -4.75 -5.59
CA LYS A 57 -1.31 -4.72 -4.40
C LYS A 57 -0.47 -4.84 -3.14
N VAL A 58 -1.08 -4.51 -2.00
CA VAL A 58 -0.50 -4.83 -0.70
C VAL A 58 -0.35 -6.34 -0.54
N ASN A 59 0.79 -6.80 -0.02
CA ASN A 59 1.03 -8.21 0.22
C ASN A 59 0.48 -8.62 1.60
N MET A 60 -0.76 -9.09 1.64
CA MET A 60 -1.39 -9.60 2.87
C MET A 60 -0.78 -10.90 3.40
N GLN A 61 0.15 -11.54 2.67
CA GLN A 61 0.90 -12.69 3.18
C GLN A 61 2.09 -12.25 4.05
N SER A 62 2.58 -11.01 3.89
CA SER A 62 3.70 -10.48 4.66
C SER A 62 3.34 -10.32 6.15
N PRO A 63 4.17 -10.85 7.07
CA PRO A 63 3.98 -10.64 8.50
C PRO A 63 3.99 -9.17 8.91
N ILE A 64 4.76 -8.33 8.20
CA ILE A 64 4.85 -6.89 8.46
C ILE A 64 3.54 -6.21 8.08
N THR A 65 3.01 -6.52 6.90
CA THR A 65 1.71 -6.00 6.45
C THR A 65 0.58 -6.35 7.43
N LYS A 66 0.51 -7.61 7.89
CA LYS A 66 -0.53 -8.04 8.85
C LYS A 66 -0.44 -7.28 10.17
N LYS A 67 0.78 -7.05 10.67
CA LYS A 67 0.99 -6.24 11.88
C LYS A 67 0.54 -4.79 11.69
N LEU A 68 0.83 -4.22 10.51
CA LEU A 68 0.39 -2.86 10.18
C LEU A 68 -1.14 -2.76 10.10
N GLU A 69 -1.82 -3.76 9.53
CA GLU A 69 -3.29 -3.82 9.52
C GLU A 69 -3.87 -3.92 10.93
N SER A 70 -3.34 -4.80 11.78
CA SER A 70 -3.77 -4.91 13.18
C SER A 70 -3.65 -3.58 13.91
N LEU A 71 -2.49 -2.92 13.78
CA LEU A 71 -2.25 -1.63 14.41
C LEU A 71 -3.21 -0.55 13.88
N SER A 72 -3.51 -0.54 12.57
CA SER A 72 -4.48 0.38 11.98
C SER A 72 -5.86 0.20 12.61
N LEU A 73 -6.32 -1.06 12.73
CA LEU A 73 -7.63 -1.39 13.33
C LEU A 73 -7.68 -1.02 14.83
N GLU A 74 -6.60 -1.24 15.56
CA GLU A 74 -6.49 -0.85 16.97
C GLU A 74 -6.61 0.67 17.15
N LEU A 75 -5.94 1.45 16.30
CA LEU A 75 -6.03 2.92 16.30
C LEU A 75 -7.43 3.42 15.95
N GLU A 76 -8.07 2.81 14.95
CA GLU A 76 -9.45 3.14 14.56
C GLU A 76 -10.43 2.92 15.72
N ASN A 77 -10.33 1.78 16.40
CA ASN A 77 -11.16 1.45 17.55
C ASN A 77 -10.99 2.44 18.71
N GLN A 78 -9.75 2.84 19.02
CA GLN A 78 -9.49 3.84 20.07
C GLN A 78 -10.05 5.22 19.71
N THR A 79 -9.96 5.59 18.43
CA THR A 79 -10.48 6.89 17.95
C THR A 79 -12.01 6.95 18.07
N ILE A 80 -12.71 5.85 17.72
CA ILE A 80 -14.18 5.76 17.85
C ILE A 80 -14.62 5.84 19.32
N GLN A 81 -13.87 5.24 20.25
CA GLN A 81 -14.18 5.28 21.69
C GLN A 81 -13.97 6.67 22.33
N SER A 82 -13.24 7.55 21.67
CA SER A 82 -12.93 8.91 22.15
C SER A 82 -13.89 10.00 21.64
N LEU A 83 -14.86 9.62 20.81
CA LEU A 83 -15.92 10.47 20.24
C LEU A 83 -17.25 10.23 20.97
#